data_AF-A0A959J0W9-F1
#
_entry.id   AF-A0A959J0W9-F1
#
_cell.length_a   1.000
_cell.length_b   1.000
_cell.length_c   1.000
_cell.angle_alpha   90.00
_cell.angle_beta   90.00
_cell.angle_gamma   90.00
#
_symmetry.space_group_name_H-M   'P 1'
#
loop_
_entity.id
_entity.type
_entity.pdbx_description
1 polymer ?
#
loop_
_entity_poly.entity_id
_entity_poly.type
_entity_poly.pdbx_seq_one_letter_code
_entity_poly.pdbx_strand_id
1 'polypeptide(L)'
;MLLLHNFWLRLSSLFNPKKQLGRFLGLVFGVIFSVLYGLLFGYLFSSDEWEEVDLSSKENFLIGFAGFLFFTTILKGFYPSYQQLGTWVRPFFPLSKIQRYNLKLSADFASVFFIPTITFILSFCFMANDALGWPYILKFIIILIIANIIRRMIQALIEFRMNRNGMFWAGLISAITGMISLQVFHPIYGPSPVWSDIITMLLIYGCGIIMEEFLPFERKQAVQPQKKNSGIITSLLFQNKKIRSSLIVGAMFKMGILGVDTYLFNKSGDHLFNSDFLLWLFASPVLIFNYVFNNTWGYNRALWLTLDKSPEPGRELQFFYLRLIGLPLFLDFVLSAVYFAFRSEWLVIGLVSWVTLAIICLVFGFYWSMVKPKLILKTISTKGNTYIWSNLLSMLFVMLLYGMLFTKWLYWLVPVYLVVSGLVFYYAKKEYPELRKEIFQELFKE
;
A
#
# COMPACT_ATOMS: atom_id res chain seq x y z
N MET A 1 -16.22 29.87 7.73
CA MET A 1 -14.97 30.62 7.50
C MET A 1 -13.70 29.80 7.81
N LEU A 2 -13.56 29.19 8.99
CA LEU A 2 -12.34 28.49 9.42
C LEU A 2 -11.97 27.24 8.57
N LEU A 3 -12.97 26.49 8.07
CA LEU A 3 -12.77 25.37 7.14
C LEU A 3 -12.19 25.83 5.80
N LEU A 4 -12.80 26.85 5.18
CA LEU A 4 -12.36 27.42 3.91
C LEU A 4 -10.97 28.03 4.03
N HIS A 5 -10.68 28.73 5.12
CA HIS A 5 -9.35 29.31 5.36
C HIS A 5 -8.27 28.23 5.47
N ASN A 6 -8.49 27.14 6.21
CA ASN A 6 -7.53 26.05 6.31
C ASN A 6 -7.35 25.29 4.99
N PHE A 7 -8.45 25.07 4.27
CA PHE A 7 -8.40 24.47 2.93
C PHE A 7 -7.57 25.35 1.99
N TRP A 8 -7.81 26.67 2.00
CA TRP A 8 -7.06 27.63 1.19
C TRP A 8 -5.58 27.70 1.57
N LEU A 9 -5.24 27.74 2.87
CA LEU A 9 -3.85 27.71 3.32
C LEU A 9 -3.11 26.45 2.82
N ARG A 10 -3.79 25.30 2.83
CA ARG A 10 -3.20 24.06 2.31
C ARG A 10 -3.07 24.09 0.80
N LEU A 11 -4.10 24.53 0.08
CA LEU A 11 -4.07 24.67 -1.36
C LEU A 11 -2.94 25.62 -1.79
N SER A 12 -2.88 26.83 -1.24
CA SER A 12 -1.82 27.82 -1.49
C SER A 12 -0.42 27.30 -1.12
N SER A 13 -0.29 26.45 -0.09
CA SER A 13 1.00 25.82 0.22
C SER A 13 1.48 24.86 -0.87
N LEU A 14 0.57 24.20 -1.60
CA LEU A 14 0.90 23.35 -2.74
C LEU A 14 1.40 24.17 -3.94
N PHE A 15 0.89 25.40 -4.08
CA PHE A 15 1.25 26.34 -5.14
C PHE A 15 2.43 27.27 -4.79
N ASN A 16 3.18 26.99 -3.71
CA ASN A 16 4.32 27.81 -3.31
C ASN A 16 5.66 27.22 -3.81
N PRO A 17 6.20 27.68 -4.96
CA PRO A 17 7.40 27.09 -5.56
C PRO A 17 8.64 27.28 -4.69
N LYS A 18 8.70 28.34 -3.87
CA LYS A 18 9.86 28.67 -3.04
C LYS A 18 10.14 27.63 -1.95
N LYS A 19 9.09 26.94 -1.46
CA LYS A 19 9.23 25.95 -0.38
C LYS A 19 9.32 24.51 -0.88
N GLN A 20 8.66 24.18 -1.99
CA GLN A 20 8.50 22.79 -2.45
C GLN A 20 8.43 22.69 -3.98
N LEU A 21 9.46 23.18 -4.69
CA LEU A 21 9.52 23.23 -6.16
C LEU A 21 9.14 21.91 -6.84
N GLY A 22 9.64 20.77 -6.37
CA GLY A 22 9.33 19.47 -6.96
C GLY A 22 7.85 19.07 -6.85
N ARG A 23 7.17 19.41 -5.75
CA ARG A 23 5.72 19.14 -5.61
C ARG A 23 4.90 20.07 -6.47
N PHE A 24 5.32 21.32 -6.59
CA PHE A 24 4.69 22.30 -7.47
C PHE A 24 4.79 21.86 -8.94
N LEU A 25 6.00 21.53 -9.41
CA LEU A 25 6.22 21.01 -10.77
C LEU A 25 5.43 19.72 -11.01
N GLY A 26 5.47 18.78 -10.06
CA GLY A 26 4.69 17.54 -10.15
C GLY A 26 3.18 17.78 -10.24
N LEU A 27 2.64 18.79 -9.55
CA LEU A 27 1.24 19.18 -9.66
C LEU A 27 0.94 19.80 -11.03
N VAL A 28 1.78 20.72 -11.52
CA VAL A 28 1.60 21.36 -12.83
C VAL A 28 1.61 20.32 -13.95
N PHE A 29 2.64 19.46 -13.99
CA PHE A 29 2.71 18.37 -14.96
C PHE A 29 1.53 17.41 -14.80
N GLY A 30 1.19 17.04 -13.56
CA GLY A 30 0.05 16.18 -13.28
C GLY A 30 -1.26 16.74 -13.84
N VAL A 31 -1.52 18.04 -13.67
CA VAL A 31 -2.71 18.70 -14.23
C VAL A 31 -2.68 18.70 -15.76
N ILE A 32 -1.55 19.05 -16.38
CA ILE A 32 -1.40 19.05 -17.85
C ILE A 32 -1.68 17.65 -18.41
N PHE A 33 -1.01 16.63 -17.87
CA PHE A 33 -1.23 15.24 -18.30
C PHE A 33 -2.68 14.79 -18.05
N SER A 34 -3.26 15.13 -16.90
CA SER A 34 -4.66 14.81 -16.62
C SER A 34 -5.63 15.41 -17.63
N VAL A 35 -5.42 16.66 -18.07
CA VAL A 35 -6.25 17.27 -19.12
C VAL A 35 -6.02 16.55 -20.44
N LEU A 36 -4.77 16.35 -20.86
CA LEU A 36 -4.45 15.73 -22.15
C LEU A 36 -5.00 14.30 -22.24
N TYR A 37 -4.77 13.47 -21.22
CA TYR A 37 -5.30 12.11 -21.17
C TYR A 37 -6.82 12.11 -20.99
N GLY A 38 -7.39 13.01 -20.19
CA GLY A 38 -8.84 13.09 -20.04
C GLY A 38 -9.53 13.40 -21.36
N LEU A 39 -9.04 14.39 -22.11
CA LEU A 39 -9.54 14.71 -23.46
C LEU A 39 -9.35 13.53 -24.42
N LEU A 40 -8.18 12.88 -24.42
CA LEU A 40 -7.92 11.72 -25.29
C LEU A 40 -8.88 10.57 -25.00
N PHE A 41 -9.02 10.17 -23.73
CA PHE A 41 -9.95 9.11 -23.33
C PHE A 41 -11.39 9.47 -23.62
N GLY A 42 -11.78 10.74 -23.46
CA GLY A 42 -13.12 11.20 -23.76
C GLY A 42 -13.43 11.15 -25.25
N TYR A 43 -12.46 11.56 -26.09
CA TYR A 43 -12.57 11.46 -27.55
C TYR A 43 -12.67 10.01 -28.03
N LEU A 44 -11.81 9.11 -27.50
CA LEU A 44 -11.87 7.69 -27.82
C LEU A 44 -13.20 7.08 -27.36
N PHE A 45 -13.69 7.44 -26.18
CA PHE A 45 -14.96 6.92 -25.67
C PHE A 45 -16.17 7.38 -26.51
N SER A 46 -16.09 8.58 -27.10
CA SER A 46 -17.13 9.10 -27.98
C SER A 46 -16.99 8.66 -29.44
N SER A 47 -15.86 8.06 -29.84
CA SER A 47 -15.70 7.56 -31.21
C SER A 47 -16.48 6.26 -31.44
N ASP A 48 -16.96 6.08 -32.66
CA ASP A 48 -17.62 4.85 -33.09
C ASP A 48 -16.64 3.66 -33.14
N GLU A 49 -15.35 3.96 -33.27
CA GLU A 49 -14.25 2.99 -33.25
C GLU A 49 -14.06 2.31 -31.89
N TRP A 50 -14.67 2.81 -30.79
CA TRP A 50 -14.55 2.21 -29.46
C TRP A 50 -15.01 0.74 -29.42
N GLU A 51 -16.00 0.38 -30.24
CA GLU A 51 -16.53 -0.99 -30.30
C GLU A 51 -15.57 -1.95 -31.04
N GLU A 52 -14.64 -1.45 -31.86
CA GLU A 52 -13.65 -2.26 -32.57
C GLU A 52 -12.41 -2.60 -31.71
N VAL A 53 -12.19 -1.89 -30.59
CA VAL A 53 -10.97 -2.02 -29.77
C VAL A 53 -10.97 -3.25 -28.85
N ASP A 54 -11.95 -4.16 -28.94
CA ASP A 54 -12.04 -5.41 -28.14
C ASP A 54 -12.03 -5.17 -26.60
N LEU A 55 -12.13 -3.90 -26.19
CA LEU A 55 -12.40 -3.50 -24.83
C LEU A 55 -13.90 -3.71 -24.63
N SER A 56 -14.24 -4.82 -23.97
CA SER A 56 -15.53 -5.10 -23.32
C SER A 56 -16.40 -3.84 -23.17
N SER A 57 -17.65 -3.87 -23.66
CA SER A 57 -18.66 -2.78 -23.72
C SER A 57 -18.35 -1.46 -22.98
N LYS A 58 -18.74 -0.29 -23.54
CA LYS A 58 -18.61 1.04 -22.89
C LYS A 58 -18.97 1.03 -21.39
N GLU A 59 -19.97 0.26 -20.99
CA GLU A 59 -20.36 0.01 -19.60
C GLU A 59 -19.25 -0.64 -18.75
N ASN A 60 -18.63 -1.72 -19.25
CA ASN A 60 -17.53 -2.40 -18.58
C ASN A 60 -16.32 -1.48 -18.41
N PHE A 61 -16.03 -0.62 -19.39
CA PHE A 61 -15.00 0.41 -19.22
C PHE A 61 -15.34 1.38 -18.09
N LEU A 62 -16.59 1.88 -18.02
CA LEU A 62 -17.01 2.78 -16.93
C LEU A 62 -16.95 2.09 -15.57
N ILE A 63 -17.30 0.81 -15.49
CA ILE A 63 -17.17 -0.01 -14.26
C ILE A 63 -15.70 -0.15 -13.88
N GLY A 64 -14.85 -0.52 -14.84
CA GLY A 64 -13.42 -0.67 -14.65
C GLY A 64 -12.77 0.65 -14.20
N PHE A 65 -13.15 1.76 -14.81
CA PHE A 65 -12.68 3.09 -14.46
C PHE A 65 -13.16 3.53 -13.07
N ALA A 66 -14.44 3.32 -12.73
CA ALA A 66 -14.96 3.56 -11.39
C ALA A 66 -14.23 2.71 -10.33
N GLY A 67 -14.03 1.42 -10.61
CA GLY A 67 -13.26 0.50 -9.77
C GLY A 67 -11.83 0.98 -9.60
N PHE A 68 -11.17 1.37 -10.68
CA PHE A 68 -9.83 1.93 -10.66
C PHE A 68 -9.75 3.19 -9.79
N LEU A 69 -10.66 4.16 -9.95
CA LEU A 69 -10.73 5.36 -9.11
C LEU A 69 -10.94 5.02 -7.63
N PHE A 70 -11.84 4.09 -7.35
CA PHE A 70 -12.14 3.64 -5.99
C PHE A 70 -10.92 2.99 -5.33
N PHE A 71 -10.35 1.96 -5.97
CA PHE A 71 -9.22 1.23 -5.44
C PHE A 71 -7.97 2.12 -5.35
N THR A 72 -7.60 2.86 -6.40
CA THR A 72 -6.42 3.75 -6.34
C THR A 72 -6.56 4.80 -5.25
N THR A 73 -7.77 5.33 -5.02
CA THR A 73 -8.03 6.27 -3.93
C THR A 73 -7.83 5.63 -2.56
N ILE A 74 -8.21 4.37 -2.36
CA ILE A 74 -7.92 3.62 -1.14
C ILE A 74 -6.41 3.35 -1.05
N LEU A 75 -5.85 2.73 -2.09
CA LEU A 75 -4.48 2.23 -2.16
C LEU A 75 -3.42 3.31 -1.96
N LYS A 76 -3.67 4.57 -2.37
CA LYS A 76 -2.70 5.67 -2.11
C LYS A 76 -2.40 5.89 -0.63
N GLY A 77 -3.29 5.45 0.27
CA GLY A 77 -3.07 5.48 1.71
C GLY A 77 -2.15 4.38 2.22
N PHE A 78 -1.82 3.39 1.39
CA PHE A 78 -1.13 2.15 1.76
C PHE A 78 0.12 1.88 0.91
N TYR A 79 0.13 2.34 -0.36
CA TYR A 79 1.17 2.10 -1.35
C TYR A 79 1.84 3.42 -1.81
N PRO A 80 3.17 3.44 -2.05
CA PRO A 80 4.16 2.37 -1.82
C PRO A 80 4.49 2.17 -0.34
N SER A 81 4.12 3.13 0.49
CA SER A 81 4.23 3.07 1.94
C SER A 81 2.93 3.59 2.53
N TYR A 82 2.45 2.94 3.59
CA TYR A 82 1.28 3.41 4.31
C TYR A 82 1.45 4.88 4.75
N GLN A 83 0.38 5.64 4.77
CA GLN A 83 0.36 7.04 5.20
C GLN A 83 -0.53 7.14 6.44
N GLN A 84 -0.02 7.74 7.51
CA GLN A 84 -0.81 7.87 8.74
C GLN A 84 -1.99 8.82 8.56
N LEU A 85 -3.06 8.56 9.29
CA LEU A 85 -4.20 9.45 9.36
C LEU A 85 -3.77 10.82 9.94
N GLY A 86 -3.87 11.87 9.14
CA GLY A 86 -3.40 13.21 9.53
C GLY A 86 -4.14 13.77 10.74
N THR A 87 -3.43 14.08 11.83
CA THR A 87 -4.00 14.63 13.06
C THR A 87 -3.80 16.15 13.16
N TRP A 88 -4.30 16.87 12.15
CA TRP A 88 -4.12 18.32 12.04
C TRP A 88 -4.78 19.08 13.18
N VAL A 89 -5.99 18.65 13.55
CA VAL A 89 -6.74 19.21 14.66
C VAL A 89 -6.67 18.24 15.83
N ARG A 90 -6.00 18.65 16.89
CA ARG A 90 -5.96 17.89 18.14
C ARG A 90 -7.33 17.96 18.84
N PRO A 91 -7.72 16.93 19.62
CA PRO A 91 -9.04 16.88 20.26
C PRO A 91 -9.34 18.06 21.21
N PHE A 92 -8.30 18.70 21.75
CA PHE A 92 -8.43 19.85 22.66
C PHE A 92 -8.77 21.17 21.98
N PHE A 93 -8.71 21.25 20.64
CA PHE A 93 -9.19 22.45 19.95
C PHE A 93 -10.70 22.59 20.15
N PRO A 94 -11.21 23.82 20.36
CA PRO A 94 -12.64 24.09 20.62
C PRO A 94 -13.47 24.00 19.32
N LEU A 95 -13.39 22.86 18.63
CA LEU A 95 -14.15 22.54 17.44
C LEU A 95 -15.09 21.38 17.74
N SER A 96 -16.31 21.45 17.21
CA SER A 96 -17.24 20.33 17.32
C SER A 96 -16.67 19.09 16.59
N LYS A 97 -17.09 17.89 17.02
CA LYS A 97 -16.63 16.63 16.41
C LYS A 97 -16.83 16.61 14.89
N ILE A 98 -17.98 17.10 14.42
CA ILE A 98 -18.32 17.18 12.99
C ILE A 98 -17.42 18.19 12.27
N GLN A 99 -17.21 19.38 12.85
CA GLN A 99 -16.31 20.39 12.26
C GLN A 99 -14.88 19.86 12.15
N ARG A 100 -14.41 19.14 13.18
CA ARG A 100 -13.09 18.53 13.19
C ARG A 100 -12.96 17.43 12.14
N TYR A 101 -13.97 16.55 12.01
CA TYR A 101 -14.00 15.53 10.96
C TYR A 101 -13.98 16.16 9.56
N ASN A 102 -14.82 17.16 9.33
CA ASN A 102 -14.86 17.90 8.06
C ASN A 102 -13.55 18.60 7.73
N LEU A 103 -12.86 19.14 8.73
CA LEU A 103 -11.56 19.77 8.52
C LEU A 103 -10.49 18.74 8.16
N LYS A 104 -10.52 17.56 8.78
CA LYS A 104 -9.62 16.45 8.42
C LYS A 104 -9.91 15.95 7.00
N LEU A 105 -11.18 15.77 6.66
CA LEU A 105 -11.63 15.27 5.36
C LEU A 105 -11.29 16.25 4.23
N SER A 106 -11.60 17.54 4.40
CA SER A 106 -11.29 18.57 3.40
C SER A 106 -9.78 18.75 3.20
N ALA A 107 -9.01 18.64 4.28
CA ALA A 107 -7.56 18.72 4.19
C ALA A 107 -6.98 17.56 3.36
N ASP A 108 -7.56 16.36 3.43
CA ASP A 108 -7.12 15.23 2.59
C ASP A 108 -7.41 15.45 1.09
N PHE A 109 -8.54 16.11 0.77
CA PHE A 109 -8.85 16.51 -0.60
C PHE A 109 -7.89 17.57 -1.15
N ALA A 110 -7.34 18.42 -0.29
CA ALA A 110 -6.21 19.31 -0.63
C ALA A 110 -4.88 18.54 -0.68
N SER A 111 -4.79 17.55 -1.58
CA SER A 111 -3.57 16.80 -1.89
C SER A 111 -3.30 16.75 -3.38
N VAL A 112 -2.02 16.55 -3.73
CA VAL A 112 -1.52 16.51 -5.12
C VAL A 112 -2.19 15.39 -5.94
N PHE A 113 -2.79 14.39 -5.31
CA PHE A 113 -3.51 13.32 -6.00
C PHE A 113 -4.89 13.76 -6.52
N PHE A 114 -5.70 14.43 -5.67
CA PHE A 114 -7.10 14.70 -6.03
C PHE A 114 -7.24 15.79 -7.07
N ILE A 115 -6.34 16.78 -7.11
CA ILE A 115 -6.40 17.87 -8.08
C ILE A 115 -6.30 17.32 -9.52
N PRO A 116 -5.23 16.62 -9.94
CA PRO A 116 -5.16 15.99 -11.25
C PRO A 116 -6.28 14.97 -11.51
N THR A 117 -6.70 14.19 -10.50
CA THR A 117 -7.76 13.18 -10.69
C THR A 117 -9.11 13.84 -11.02
N ILE A 118 -9.48 14.90 -10.31
CA ILE A 118 -10.71 15.66 -10.59
C ILE A 118 -10.61 16.35 -11.95
N THR A 119 -9.45 16.94 -12.28
CA THR A 119 -9.22 17.54 -13.61
C THR A 119 -9.36 16.51 -14.72
N PHE A 120 -8.85 15.29 -14.54
CA PHE A 120 -9.02 14.20 -15.48
C PHE A 120 -10.51 13.85 -15.66
N ILE A 121 -11.25 13.65 -14.56
CA ILE A 121 -12.69 13.32 -14.60
C ILE A 121 -13.47 14.40 -15.35
N LEU A 122 -13.18 15.68 -15.07
CA LEU A 122 -13.85 16.80 -15.74
C LEU A 122 -13.55 16.80 -17.23
N SER A 123 -12.27 16.74 -17.63
CA SER A 123 -11.88 16.75 -19.05
C SER A 123 -12.40 15.52 -19.81
N PHE A 124 -12.37 14.34 -19.19
CA PHE A 124 -12.94 13.10 -19.72
C PHE A 124 -14.43 13.21 -20.00
N CYS A 125 -15.23 13.58 -19.00
CA CYS A 125 -16.68 13.67 -19.16
C CYS A 125 -17.10 14.84 -20.06
N PHE A 126 -16.39 15.99 -20.04
CA PHE A 126 -16.71 17.11 -20.93
C PHE A 126 -16.44 16.80 -22.39
N MET A 127 -15.37 16.04 -22.69
CA MET A 127 -15.09 15.64 -24.07
C MET A 127 -16.09 14.57 -24.55
N ALA A 128 -16.46 13.64 -23.67
CA ALA A 128 -17.46 12.61 -23.96
C ALA A 128 -18.91 13.06 -23.68
N ASN A 129 -19.22 14.36 -23.70
CA ASN A 129 -20.46 14.92 -23.17
C ASN A 129 -21.75 14.29 -23.76
N ASP A 130 -21.71 13.86 -25.01
CA ASP A 130 -22.86 13.22 -25.68
C ASP A 130 -23.22 11.86 -25.06
N ALA A 131 -22.24 11.15 -24.51
CA ALA A 131 -22.43 9.87 -23.83
C ALA A 131 -22.39 9.98 -22.29
N LEU A 132 -21.58 10.91 -21.78
CA LEU A 132 -21.26 11.10 -20.36
C LEU A 132 -21.68 12.50 -19.92
N GLY A 133 -22.97 12.67 -19.64
CA GLY A 133 -23.47 13.93 -19.09
C GLY A 133 -23.02 14.20 -17.64
N TRP A 134 -23.51 15.32 -17.10
CA TRP A 134 -23.35 15.73 -15.69
C TRP A 134 -23.55 14.63 -14.62
N PRO A 135 -24.51 13.70 -14.76
CA PRO A 135 -24.68 12.61 -13.78
C PRO A 135 -23.42 11.77 -13.55
N TYR A 136 -22.61 11.54 -14.59
CA TYR A 136 -21.38 10.73 -14.47
C TYR A 136 -20.27 11.49 -13.74
N ILE A 137 -20.14 12.80 -13.96
CA ILE A 137 -19.22 13.66 -13.19
C ILE A 137 -19.53 13.54 -11.69
N LEU A 138 -20.82 13.67 -11.33
CA LEU A 138 -21.27 13.52 -9.94
C LEU A 138 -20.99 12.12 -9.40
N LYS A 139 -21.29 11.06 -10.16
CA LYS A 139 -21.01 9.67 -9.77
C LYS A 139 -19.52 9.45 -9.48
N PHE A 140 -18.61 9.87 -10.35
CA PHE A 140 -17.17 9.71 -10.12
C PHE A 140 -16.66 10.52 -8.94
N ILE A 141 -17.17 11.74 -8.73
CA ILE A 141 -16.84 12.53 -7.52
C ILE A 141 -17.34 11.83 -6.26
N ILE A 142 -18.56 11.29 -6.26
CA ILE A 142 -19.12 10.53 -5.14
C ILE A 142 -18.26 9.29 -4.85
N ILE A 143 -17.86 8.54 -5.88
CA ILE A 143 -16.94 7.40 -5.75
C ILE A 143 -15.64 7.81 -5.07
N LEU A 144 -15.02 8.92 -5.49
CA LEU A 144 -13.80 9.44 -4.88
C LEU A 144 -14.01 9.80 -3.40
N ILE A 145 -15.16 10.39 -3.06
CA ILE A 145 -15.51 10.74 -1.67
C ILE A 145 -15.67 9.49 -0.81
N ILE A 146 -16.45 8.52 -1.29
CA ILE A 146 -16.70 7.26 -0.61
C ILE A 146 -15.38 6.51 -0.40
N ALA A 147 -14.58 6.34 -1.46
CA ALA A 147 -13.29 5.67 -1.38
C ALA A 147 -12.33 6.35 -0.38
N ASN A 148 -12.33 7.69 -0.33
CA ASN A 148 -11.52 8.42 0.64
C ASN A 148 -12.00 8.20 2.09
N ILE A 149 -13.31 8.16 2.33
CA ILE A 149 -13.86 7.89 3.67
C ILE A 149 -13.53 6.45 4.09
N ILE A 150 -13.73 5.47 3.21
CA ILE A 150 -13.39 4.06 3.45
C ILE A 150 -11.90 3.91 3.77
N ARG A 151 -11.02 4.55 2.98
CA ARG A 151 -9.59 4.58 3.27
C ARG A 151 -9.32 5.06 4.70
N ARG A 152 -9.91 6.18 5.11
CA ARG A 152 -9.72 6.74 6.45
C ARG A 152 -10.24 5.81 7.54
N MET A 153 -11.36 5.13 7.30
CA MET A 153 -11.91 4.13 8.21
C MET A 153 -10.94 2.95 8.38
N ILE A 154 -10.39 2.41 7.29
CA ILE A 154 -9.38 1.35 7.34
C ILE A 154 -8.14 1.85 8.11
N GLN A 155 -7.69 3.07 7.83
CA GLN A 155 -6.57 3.67 8.55
C GLN A 155 -6.87 3.83 10.06
N ALA A 156 -8.09 4.21 10.42
CA ALA A 156 -8.53 4.32 11.81
C ALA A 156 -8.49 2.95 12.52
N LEU A 157 -8.93 1.86 11.86
CA LEU A 157 -8.81 0.49 12.41
C LEU A 157 -7.37 0.09 12.69
N ILE A 158 -6.47 0.41 11.76
CA ILE A 158 -5.05 0.04 11.85
C ILE A 158 -4.36 0.86 12.96
N GLU A 159 -4.70 2.14 13.07
CA GLU A 159 -3.98 3.06 13.95
C GLU A 159 -4.47 3.03 15.38
N PHE A 160 -5.77 2.96 15.61
CA PHE A 160 -6.34 3.07 16.94
C PHE A 160 -6.51 1.71 17.61
N ARG A 161 -6.21 1.64 18.92
CA ARG A 161 -6.61 0.48 19.72
C ARG A 161 -8.03 0.74 20.22
N MET A 162 -8.95 -0.10 19.81
CA MET A 162 -10.33 -0.08 20.30
C MET A 162 -10.49 -1.12 21.42
N ASN A 163 -11.34 -0.84 22.40
CA ASN A 163 -11.80 -1.87 23.33
C ASN A 163 -12.62 -2.93 22.58
N ARG A 164 -12.93 -4.07 23.21
CA ARG A 164 -13.64 -5.19 22.55
C ARG A 164 -14.98 -4.73 21.93
N ASN A 165 -15.70 -3.86 22.63
CA ASN A 165 -16.95 -3.27 22.14
C ASN A 165 -16.72 -2.34 20.95
N GLY A 166 -15.68 -1.51 20.99
CA GLY A 166 -15.28 -0.63 19.89
C GLY A 166 -14.83 -1.42 18.66
N MET A 167 -14.12 -2.55 18.83
CA MET A 167 -13.79 -3.45 17.72
C MET A 167 -15.04 -4.10 17.11
N PHE A 168 -16.01 -4.50 17.93
CA PHE A 168 -17.29 -5.02 17.45
C PHE A 168 -18.04 -3.96 16.63
N TRP A 169 -18.22 -2.76 17.19
CA TRP A 169 -18.90 -1.66 16.49
C TRP A 169 -18.16 -1.24 15.22
N ALA A 170 -16.83 -1.17 15.25
CA ALA A 170 -16.04 -0.83 14.08
C ALA A 170 -16.09 -1.93 13.01
N GLY A 171 -16.12 -3.20 13.41
CA GLY A 171 -16.35 -4.33 12.50
C GLY A 171 -17.74 -4.27 11.86
N LEU A 172 -18.79 -4.02 12.66
CA LEU A 172 -20.16 -3.86 12.17
C LEU A 172 -20.28 -2.69 11.20
N ILE A 173 -19.74 -1.52 11.57
CA ILE A 173 -19.71 -0.33 10.72
C ILE A 173 -18.95 -0.61 9.42
N SER A 174 -17.83 -1.32 9.48
CA SER A 174 -17.05 -1.69 8.29
C SER A 174 -17.80 -2.68 7.39
N ALA A 175 -18.53 -3.64 7.96
CA ALA A 175 -19.36 -4.57 7.21
C ALA A 175 -20.53 -3.86 6.52
N ILE A 176 -21.25 -2.99 7.23
CA ILE A 176 -22.32 -2.16 6.68
C ILE A 176 -21.78 -1.26 5.56
N THR A 177 -20.63 -0.61 5.80
CA THR A 177 -19.98 0.24 4.80
C THR A 177 -19.56 -0.56 3.57
N GLY A 178 -19.05 -1.78 3.74
CA GLY A 178 -18.71 -2.69 2.65
C GLY A 178 -19.94 -3.03 1.81
N MET A 179 -21.05 -3.47 2.45
CA MET A 179 -22.30 -3.80 1.76
C MET A 179 -22.88 -2.60 1.01
N ILE A 180 -22.91 -1.42 1.65
CA ILE A 180 -23.40 -0.19 1.02
C ILE A 180 -22.47 0.25 -0.12
N SER A 181 -21.15 0.08 0.01
CA SER A 181 -20.20 0.46 -1.04
C SER A 181 -20.32 -0.40 -2.30
N LEU A 182 -20.78 -1.65 -2.19
CA LEU A 182 -21.08 -2.48 -3.35
C LEU A 182 -22.25 -1.92 -4.17
N GLN A 183 -23.18 -1.22 -3.53
CA GLN A 183 -24.27 -0.55 -4.24
C GLN A 183 -23.78 0.63 -5.08
N VAL A 184 -22.58 1.17 -4.87
CA VAL A 184 -22.02 2.25 -5.70
C VAL A 184 -21.62 1.76 -7.10
N PHE A 185 -21.36 0.46 -7.25
CA PHE A 185 -21.03 -0.15 -8.54
C PHE A 185 -22.28 -0.63 -9.30
N HIS A 186 -23.41 -0.80 -8.62
CA HIS A 186 -24.71 -1.14 -9.22
C HIS A 186 -25.25 -0.07 -10.21
N PRO A 187 -25.10 1.25 -9.97
CA PRO A 187 -25.46 2.35 -10.87
C PRO A 187 -24.78 2.42 -12.23
N ILE A 188 -23.80 1.55 -12.48
CA ILE A 188 -23.08 1.52 -13.76
C ILE A 188 -23.67 0.43 -14.68
N TYR A 189 -24.45 -0.52 -14.12
CA TYR A 189 -25.21 -1.54 -14.87
C TYR A 189 -26.62 -1.06 -15.28
N GLY A 190 -26.94 0.22 -15.09
CA GLY A 190 -28.25 0.77 -15.48
C GLY A 190 -28.48 2.21 -14.99
N PRO A 191 -29.60 2.85 -15.37
CA PRO A 191 -29.95 4.21 -15.00
C PRO A 191 -30.37 4.29 -13.52
N SER A 192 -29.44 4.07 -12.60
CA SER A 192 -29.69 4.37 -11.19
C SER A 192 -29.73 5.90 -11.01
N PRO A 193 -30.74 6.43 -10.32
CA PRO A 193 -30.82 7.85 -10.02
C PRO A 193 -29.65 8.26 -9.11
N VAL A 194 -29.00 9.38 -9.43
CA VAL A 194 -27.87 9.97 -8.68
C VAL A 194 -28.19 10.15 -7.18
N TRP A 195 -29.47 10.30 -6.82
CA TRP A 195 -29.92 10.40 -5.44
C TRP A 195 -29.56 9.17 -4.59
N SER A 196 -29.58 7.97 -5.17
CA SER A 196 -29.18 6.74 -4.47
C SER A 196 -27.69 6.77 -4.07
N ASP A 197 -26.85 7.30 -4.95
CA ASP A 197 -25.41 7.48 -4.72
C ASP A 197 -25.14 8.53 -3.63
N ILE A 198 -25.92 9.61 -3.63
CA ILE A 198 -25.86 10.65 -2.59
C ILE A 198 -26.25 10.09 -1.23
N ILE A 199 -27.34 9.32 -1.13
CA ILE A 199 -27.77 8.68 0.11
C ILE A 199 -26.68 7.72 0.60
N THR A 200 -26.13 6.92 -0.29
CA THR A 200 -25.02 6.00 0.00
C THR A 200 -23.81 6.75 0.56
N MET A 201 -23.39 7.84 -0.09
CA MET A 201 -22.31 8.70 0.37
C MET A 201 -22.58 9.24 1.79
N LEU A 202 -23.79 9.73 2.06
CA LEU A 202 -24.18 10.27 3.37
C LEU A 202 -24.15 9.21 4.47
N LEU A 203 -24.59 7.99 4.18
CA LEU A 203 -24.54 6.87 5.12
C LEU A 203 -23.09 6.48 5.45
N ILE A 204 -22.23 6.37 4.43
CA ILE A 204 -20.81 6.06 4.61
C ILE A 204 -20.08 7.21 5.35
N TYR A 205 -20.43 8.45 5.06
CA TYR A 205 -19.94 9.62 5.79
C TYR A 205 -20.34 9.59 7.27
N GLY A 206 -21.58 9.25 7.59
CA GLY A 206 -22.04 9.03 8.96
C GLY A 206 -21.25 7.93 9.68
N CYS A 207 -21.03 6.80 8.99
CA CYS A 207 -20.20 5.70 9.48
C CYS A 207 -18.77 6.17 9.81
N GLY A 208 -18.14 6.93 8.90
CA GLY A 208 -16.80 7.50 9.10
C GLY A 208 -16.71 8.44 10.30
N ILE A 209 -17.72 9.31 10.50
CA ILE A 209 -17.79 10.19 11.68
C ILE A 209 -17.88 9.39 12.97
N ILE A 210 -18.81 8.43 13.04
CA ILE A 210 -19.03 7.62 14.24
C ILE A 210 -17.73 6.91 14.59
N MET A 211 -17.11 6.31 13.57
CA MET A 211 -15.88 5.56 13.72
C MET A 211 -14.73 6.43 14.19
N GLU A 212 -14.48 7.61 13.62
CA GLU A 212 -13.31 8.43 13.96
C GLU A 212 -13.46 9.34 15.18
N GLU A 213 -14.68 9.81 15.51
CA GLU A 213 -14.89 10.86 16.52
C GLU A 213 -15.78 10.42 17.70
N PHE A 214 -16.60 9.39 17.53
CA PHE A 214 -17.52 8.93 18.58
C PHE A 214 -17.07 7.65 19.26
N LEU A 215 -16.35 6.76 18.58
CA LEU A 215 -15.78 5.60 19.24
C LEU A 215 -14.68 6.03 20.24
N PRO A 216 -14.69 5.48 21.46
CA PRO A 216 -13.71 5.81 22.47
C PRO A 216 -12.35 5.24 22.07
N PHE A 217 -11.43 6.14 21.75
CA PHE A 217 -10.07 5.79 21.39
C PHE A 217 -9.10 6.05 22.53
N GLU A 218 -8.47 4.99 23.02
CA GLU A 218 -7.23 5.14 23.78
C GLU A 218 -6.09 5.35 22.78
N ARG A 219 -5.68 6.61 22.59
CA ARG A 219 -4.37 6.88 21.97
C ARG A 219 -3.30 6.40 22.94
N LYS A 220 -2.57 5.35 22.55
CA LYS A 220 -1.51 4.76 23.38
C LYS A 220 -0.47 5.81 23.83
N GLN A 221 -0.58 6.24 25.08
CA GLN A 221 0.53 6.42 26.01
C GLN A 221 0.25 5.53 27.22
N ALA A 222 0.40 4.23 27.06
CA ALA A 222 0.47 3.32 28.20
C ALA A 222 1.41 2.18 27.83
N VAL A 223 2.58 2.20 28.44
CA VAL A 223 3.52 1.09 28.48
C VAL A 223 2.79 -0.05 29.18
N GLN A 224 2.29 -1.02 28.42
CA GLN A 224 1.70 -2.21 29.03
C GLN A 224 2.82 -3.08 29.61
N PRO A 225 2.60 -3.70 30.79
CA PRO A 225 3.52 -4.68 31.31
C PRO A 225 3.62 -5.84 30.31
N GLN A 226 4.85 -6.13 29.85
CA GLN A 226 5.11 -7.23 28.93
C GLN A 226 4.64 -8.54 29.57
N LYS A 227 3.74 -9.27 28.90
CA LYS A 227 3.47 -10.68 29.23
C LYS A 227 4.78 -11.46 29.07
N LYS A 228 5.34 -11.94 30.19
CA LYS A 228 6.67 -12.57 30.30
C LYS A 228 6.90 -13.84 29.47
N ASN A 229 5.87 -14.47 28.89
CA ASN A 229 5.97 -15.82 28.31
C ASN A 229 5.93 -15.91 26.76
N SER A 230 5.94 -14.81 26.01
CA SER A 230 6.10 -14.91 24.55
C SER A 230 7.58 -14.99 24.18
N GLY A 231 7.98 -15.99 23.39
CA GLY A 231 9.35 -16.09 22.89
C GLY A 231 9.81 -14.81 22.18
N ILE A 232 11.08 -14.44 22.35
CA ILE A 232 11.66 -13.14 21.93
C ILE A 232 11.33 -12.79 20.47
N ILE A 233 11.33 -13.78 19.57
CA ILE A 233 11.03 -13.55 18.15
C ILE A 233 9.57 -13.21 17.93
N THR A 234 8.67 -13.96 18.56
CA THR A 234 7.23 -13.69 18.48
C THR A 234 6.87 -12.33 19.09
N SER A 235 7.57 -11.93 20.16
CA SER A 235 7.37 -10.60 20.74
C SER A 235 7.86 -9.51 19.79
N LEU A 236 9.03 -9.66 19.18
CA LEU A 236 9.54 -8.71 18.19
C LEU A 236 8.63 -8.59 16.96
N LEU A 237 8.10 -9.69 16.43
CA LEU A 237 7.24 -9.65 15.25
C LEU A 237 5.83 -9.12 15.55
N PHE A 238 5.19 -9.61 16.62
CA PHE A 238 3.77 -9.35 16.88
C PHE A 238 3.49 -8.27 17.93
N GLN A 239 4.45 -7.96 18.82
CA GLN A 239 4.28 -6.89 19.80
C GLN A 239 4.87 -5.56 19.31
N ASN A 240 5.91 -5.58 18.46
CA ASN A 240 6.40 -4.36 17.82
C ASN A 240 5.34 -3.88 16.80
N LYS A 241 4.59 -2.84 17.17
CA LYS A 241 3.49 -2.30 16.33
C LYS A 241 3.97 -1.99 14.91
N LYS A 242 5.22 -1.51 14.77
CA LYS A 242 5.83 -1.07 13.50
C LYS A 242 6.01 -2.24 12.53
N ILE A 243 6.60 -3.32 13.04
CA ILE A 243 6.82 -4.55 12.27
C ILE A 243 5.48 -5.21 11.98
N ARG A 244 4.64 -5.40 13.01
CA ARG A 244 3.34 -6.07 12.86
C ARG A 244 2.46 -5.37 11.82
N SER A 245 2.33 -4.04 11.86
CA SER A 245 1.50 -3.34 10.88
C SER A 245 2.03 -3.52 9.46
N SER A 246 3.35 -3.43 9.27
CA SER A 246 3.96 -3.62 7.96
C SER A 246 3.76 -5.04 7.42
N LEU A 247 3.89 -6.06 8.27
CA LEU A 247 3.63 -7.45 7.90
C LEU A 247 2.15 -7.72 7.59
N ILE A 248 1.22 -7.22 8.42
CA ILE A 248 -0.22 -7.37 8.18
C ILE A 248 -0.61 -6.70 6.87
N VAL A 249 -0.13 -5.47 6.62
CA VAL A 249 -0.39 -4.76 5.36
C VAL A 249 0.12 -5.58 4.18
N GLY A 250 1.38 -6.03 4.20
CA GLY A 250 1.94 -6.86 3.13
C GLY A 250 1.14 -8.15 2.88
N ALA A 251 0.75 -8.86 3.95
CA ALA A 251 -0.06 -10.07 3.86
C ALA A 251 -1.47 -9.81 3.31
N MET A 252 -2.14 -8.74 3.76
CA MET A 252 -3.47 -8.36 3.25
C MET A 252 -3.42 -8.02 1.76
N PHE A 253 -2.39 -7.29 1.33
CA PHE A 253 -2.19 -6.99 -0.09
C PHE A 253 -2.01 -8.25 -0.93
N LYS A 254 -1.14 -9.16 -0.48
CA LYS A 254 -0.89 -10.43 -1.15
C LYS A 254 -2.14 -11.29 -1.24
N MET A 255 -2.82 -11.53 -0.11
CA MET A 255 -4.06 -12.31 -0.07
C MET A 255 -5.17 -11.69 -0.92
N GLY A 256 -5.32 -10.36 -0.87
CA GLY A 256 -6.32 -9.65 -1.66
C GLY A 256 -6.09 -9.82 -3.16
N ILE A 257 -4.86 -9.60 -3.64
CA ILE A 257 -4.56 -9.66 -5.07
C ILE A 257 -4.59 -11.10 -5.58
N LEU A 258 -3.93 -12.04 -4.89
CA LEU A 258 -3.94 -13.45 -5.29
C LEU A 258 -5.35 -14.06 -5.20
N GLY A 259 -6.14 -13.66 -4.19
CA GLY A 259 -7.52 -14.10 -4.02
C GLY A 259 -8.46 -13.58 -5.11
N VAL A 260 -8.36 -12.29 -5.46
CA VAL A 260 -9.13 -11.70 -6.56
C VAL A 260 -8.76 -12.35 -7.88
N ASP A 261 -7.46 -12.57 -8.14
CA ASP A 261 -6.99 -13.24 -9.35
C ASP A 261 -7.53 -14.68 -9.46
N THR A 262 -7.43 -15.45 -8.38
CA THR A 262 -7.97 -16.83 -8.35
C THR A 262 -9.49 -16.84 -8.59
N TYR A 263 -10.21 -15.88 -8.02
CA TYR A 263 -11.65 -15.75 -8.21
C TYR A 263 -12.01 -15.39 -9.66
N LEU A 264 -11.29 -14.45 -10.27
CA LEU A 264 -11.51 -14.06 -11.68
C LEU A 264 -11.22 -15.22 -12.62
N PHE A 265 -10.10 -15.91 -12.42
CA PHE A 265 -9.73 -17.06 -13.24
C PHE A 265 -10.78 -18.16 -13.21
N ASN A 266 -11.31 -18.48 -12.04
CA ASN A 266 -12.37 -19.48 -11.92
C ASN A 266 -13.69 -19.05 -12.59
N LYS A 267 -13.93 -17.74 -12.75
CA LYS A 267 -15.20 -17.20 -13.26
C LYS A 267 -15.17 -16.95 -14.77
N SER A 268 -14.13 -16.31 -15.28
CA SER A 268 -14.02 -15.93 -16.69
C SER A 268 -12.94 -16.70 -17.45
N GLY A 269 -12.09 -17.45 -16.76
CA GLY A 269 -10.87 -18.01 -17.36
C GLY A 269 -9.76 -16.98 -17.52
N ASP A 270 -10.01 -15.71 -17.20
CA ASP A 270 -9.04 -14.62 -17.33
C ASP A 270 -8.35 -14.30 -16.02
N HIS A 271 -7.13 -13.80 -16.14
CA HIS A 271 -6.31 -13.41 -15.01
C HIS A 271 -6.41 -11.92 -14.71
N LEU A 272 -6.20 -11.57 -13.44
CA LEU A 272 -6.13 -10.18 -13.04
C LEU A 272 -4.94 -9.49 -13.75
N PHE A 273 -5.22 -8.37 -14.40
CA PHE A 273 -4.27 -7.51 -15.13
C PHE A 273 -3.75 -8.01 -16.49
N ASN A 274 -4.21 -9.15 -17.03
CA ASN A 274 -3.70 -9.76 -18.28
C ASN A 274 -2.16 -9.85 -18.37
N SER A 275 -1.45 -9.65 -17.25
CA SER A 275 -0.01 -9.47 -17.19
C SER A 275 0.52 -10.26 -16.02
N ASP A 276 1.01 -11.46 -16.31
CA ASP A 276 1.47 -12.43 -15.31
C ASP A 276 2.63 -11.89 -14.46
N PHE A 277 3.33 -10.84 -14.93
CA PHE A 277 4.39 -10.17 -14.19
C PHE A 277 3.91 -9.54 -12.88
N LEU A 278 2.78 -8.83 -12.89
CA LEU A 278 2.27 -8.20 -11.67
C LEU A 278 1.90 -9.27 -10.64
N LEU A 279 1.27 -10.36 -11.09
CA LEU A 279 0.96 -11.51 -10.25
C LEU A 279 2.23 -12.15 -9.68
N TRP A 280 3.30 -12.25 -10.47
CA TRP A 280 4.59 -12.77 -10.00
C TRP A 280 5.19 -11.95 -8.85
N LEU A 281 5.02 -10.63 -8.88
CA LEU A 281 5.45 -9.75 -7.78
C LEU A 281 4.73 -10.11 -6.47
N PHE A 282 3.41 -10.34 -6.51
CA PHE A 282 2.62 -10.69 -5.32
C PHE A 282 2.81 -12.14 -4.90
N ALA A 283 3.03 -13.05 -5.85
CA ALA A 283 3.34 -14.45 -5.57
C ALA A 283 4.76 -14.63 -5.01
N SER A 284 5.67 -13.68 -5.21
CA SER A 284 7.04 -13.72 -4.66
C SER A 284 7.12 -13.36 -3.15
N PRO A 285 8.25 -13.64 -2.48
CA PRO A 285 8.47 -13.19 -1.11
C PRO A 285 8.86 -11.70 -1.00
N VAL A 286 9.00 -10.97 -2.11
CA VAL A 286 9.55 -9.60 -2.12
C VAL A 286 8.78 -8.62 -1.23
N LEU A 287 7.48 -8.82 -1.06
CA LEU A 287 6.65 -7.93 -0.23
C LEU A 287 7.15 -7.84 1.22
N ILE A 288 7.40 -8.97 1.88
CA ILE A 288 7.84 -8.95 3.29
C ILE A 288 9.21 -8.26 3.45
N PHE A 289 10.06 -8.35 2.43
CA PHE A 289 11.36 -7.69 2.39
C PHE A 289 11.26 -6.18 2.19
N ASN A 290 10.47 -5.76 1.19
CA ASN A 290 10.25 -4.35 0.88
C ASN A 290 9.60 -3.60 2.05
N TYR A 291 8.77 -4.27 2.84
CA TYR A 291 8.08 -3.66 3.98
C TYR A 291 8.88 -3.70 5.29
N VAL A 292 9.67 -4.74 5.55
CA VAL A 292 10.32 -4.93 6.87
C VAL A 292 11.79 -5.30 6.72
N PHE A 293 12.08 -6.41 6.03
CA PHE A 293 13.36 -7.08 6.22
C PHE A 293 14.56 -6.43 5.52
N ASN A 294 14.33 -5.58 4.51
CA ASN A 294 15.36 -4.74 3.90
C ASN A 294 15.86 -3.61 4.85
N ASN A 295 15.25 -3.45 6.02
CA ASN A 295 15.66 -2.47 7.03
C ASN A 295 15.45 -3.00 8.47
N THR A 296 15.78 -4.26 8.72
CA THR A 296 15.52 -4.94 10.00
C THR A 296 16.07 -4.21 11.22
N TRP A 297 17.31 -3.69 11.13
CA TRP A 297 17.95 -2.97 12.23
C TRP A 297 17.37 -1.58 12.47
N GLY A 298 16.82 -0.94 11.42
CA GLY A 298 16.04 0.29 11.53
C GLY A 298 14.78 0.17 12.40
N TYR A 299 14.15 -1.01 12.38
CA TYR A 299 13.01 -1.33 13.25
C TYR A 299 13.42 -1.72 14.67
N ASN A 300 14.61 -2.31 14.83
CA ASN A 300 15.07 -2.94 16.07
C ASN A 300 16.46 -2.44 16.53
N ARG A 301 16.69 -1.11 16.54
CA ARG A 301 18.01 -0.54 16.87
C ARG A 301 18.60 -0.99 18.22
N ALA A 302 17.75 -1.18 19.23
CA ALA A 302 18.19 -1.61 20.56
C ALA A 302 18.67 -3.08 20.56
N LEU A 303 18.01 -3.92 19.77
CA LEU A 303 18.42 -5.30 19.56
C LEU A 303 19.75 -5.36 18.81
N TRP A 304 19.89 -4.57 17.74
CA TRP A 304 21.15 -4.46 17.01
C TRP A 304 22.31 -4.09 17.95
N LEU A 305 22.14 -3.05 18.79
CA LEU A 305 23.16 -2.62 19.76
C LEU A 305 23.51 -3.71 20.78
N THR A 306 22.55 -4.58 21.13
CA THR A 306 22.77 -5.69 22.05
C THR A 306 23.57 -6.81 21.38
N LEU A 307 23.19 -7.19 20.16
CA LEU A 307 23.88 -8.22 19.38
C LEU A 307 25.29 -7.78 18.98
N ASP A 308 25.48 -6.50 18.72
CA ASP A 308 26.77 -5.89 18.38
C ASP A 308 27.79 -5.92 19.53
N LYS A 309 27.34 -6.12 20.78
CA LYS A 309 28.21 -6.29 21.95
C LYS A 309 28.60 -7.76 22.21
N SER A 310 28.10 -8.70 21.41
CA SER A 310 28.46 -10.11 21.54
C SER A 310 29.91 -10.36 21.08
N PRO A 311 30.53 -11.49 21.47
CA PRO A 311 31.88 -11.84 21.04
C PRO A 311 32.02 -11.97 19.50
N GLU A 312 30.97 -12.46 18.82
CA GLU A 312 30.94 -12.65 17.36
C GLU A 312 29.76 -11.89 16.73
N PRO A 313 29.79 -10.54 16.69
CA PRO A 313 28.60 -9.74 16.40
C PRO A 313 28.02 -10.01 15.01
N GLY A 314 28.86 -10.21 13.99
CA GLY A 314 28.39 -10.52 12.64
C GLY A 314 27.62 -11.85 12.56
N ARG A 315 28.10 -12.90 13.26
CA ARG A 315 27.45 -14.22 13.26
C ARG A 315 26.15 -14.20 14.03
N GLU A 316 26.13 -13.57 15.20
CA GLU A 316 24.93 -13.44 16.04
C GLU A 316 23.84 -12.63 15.32
N LEU A 317 24.21 -11.54 14.64
CA LEU A 317 23.28 -10.76 13.82
C LEU A 317 22.68 -11.59 12.69
N GLN A 318 23.48 -12.39 11.99
CA GLN A 318 23.01 -13.27 10.92
C GLN A 318 22.05 -14.33 11.46
N PHE A 319 22.45 -15.06 12.50
CA PHE A 319 21.61 -16.10 13.08
C PHE A 319 20.28 -15.54 13.58
N PHE A 320 20.33 -14.38 14.25
CA PHE A 320 19.13 -13.71 14.71
C PHE A 320 18.24 -13.25 13.55
N TYR A 321 18.82 -12.67 12.49
CA TYR A 321 18.09 -12.25 11.30
C TYR A 321 17.35 -13.42 10.64
N LEU A 322 18.04 -14.55 10.43
CA LEU A 322 17.46 -15.78 9.88
C LEU A 322 16.31 -16.31 10.73
N ARG A 323 16.49 -16.31 12.06
CA ARG A 323 15.46 -16.77 13.00
C ARG A 323 14.25 -15.83 13.03
N LEU A 324 14.47 -14.53 12.88
CA LEU A 324 13.42 -13.52 12.86
C LEU A 324 12.57 -13.60 11.59
N ILE A 325 13.19 -13.84 10.43
CA ILE A 325 12.49 -13.89 9.14
C ILE A 325 11.80 -15.22 8.87
N GLY A 326 12.25 -16.32 9.50
CA GLY A 326 11.76 -17.66 9.23
C GLY A 326 10.23 -17.81 9.31
N LEU A 327 9.59 -17.27 10.36
CA LEU A 327 8.14 -17.38 10.49
C LEU A 327 7.37 -16.58 9.41
N PRO A 328 7.64 -15.28 9.18
CA PRO A 328 6.99 -14.55 8.09
C PRO A 328 7.24 -15.15 6.71
N LEU A 329 8.46 -15.64 6.44
CA LEU A 329 8.81 -16.26 5.16
C LEU A 329 8.09 -17.59 4.96
N PHE A 330 7.92 -18.39 6.02
CA PHE A 330 7.13 -19.61 5.97
C PHE A 330 5.65 -19.33 5.69
N LEU A 331 5.06 -18.33 6.34
CA LEU A 331 3.66 -17.95 6.07
C LEU A 331 3.51 -17.44 4.62
N ASP A 332 4.47 -16.66 4.13
CA ASP A 332 4.50 -16.21 2.74
C ASP A 332 4.57 -17.39 1.76
N PHE A 333 5.44 -18.37 2.04
CA PHE A 333 5.57 -19.59 1.26
C PHE A 333 4.26 -20.36 1.16
N VAL A 334 3.59 -20.58 2.30
CA VAL A 334 2.31 -21.32 2.33
C VAL A 334 1.27 -20.62 1.45
N LEU A 335 1.15 -19.30 1.53
CA LEU A 335 0.22 -18.52 0.71
C LEU A 335 0.55 -18.65 -0.79
N SER A 336 1.83 -18.50 -1.16
CA SER A 336 2.27 -18.64 -2.55
C SER A 336 2.12 -20.06 -3.08
N ALA A 337 2.45 -21.07 -2.28
CA ALA A 337 2.35 -22.48 -2.66
C ALA A 337 0.89 -22.90 -2.89
N VAL A 338 -0.03 -22.43 -2.03
CA VAL A 338 -1.47 -22.64 -2.25
C VAL A 338 -1.92 -22.00 -3.56
N TYR A 339 -1.50 -20.76 -3.82
CA TYR A 339 -1.81 -20.07 -5.09
C TYR A 339 -1.25 -20.83 -6.31
N PHE A 340 0.01 -21.26 -6.27
CA PHE A 340 0.62 -22.05 -7.33
C PHE A 340 -0.02 -23.44 -7.49
N ALA A 341 -0.57 -24.03 -6.42
CA ALA A 341 -1.31 -25.30 -6.52
C ALA A 341 -2.60 -25.15 -7.34
N PHE A 342 -3.25 -23.97 -7.29
CA PHE A 342 -4.37 -23.65 -8.19
C PHE A 342 -3.92 -23.43 -9.64
N ARG A 343 -2.63 -23.13 -9.87
CA ARG A 343 -2.02 -22.93 -11.19
C ARG A 343 -1.00 -24.02 -11.50
N SER A 344 -1.49 -25.22 -11.79
CA SER A 344 -0.65 -26.40 -12.04
C SER A 344 0.46 -26.17 -13.08
N GLU A 345 0.18 -25.39 -14.12
CA GLU A 345 1.13 -24.95 -15.16
C GLU A 345 2.34 -24.17 -14.62
N TRP A 346 2.16 -23.41 -13.55
CA TRP A 346 3.22 -22.60 -12.94
C TRP A 346 3.78 -23.23 -11.69
N LEU A 347 3.26 -24.37 -11.23
CA LEU A 347 3.61 -24.92 -9.92
C LEU A 347 5.12 -25.12 -9.77
N VAL A 348 5.76 -25.79 -10.71
CA VAL A 348 7.20 -26.09 -10.64
C VAL A 348 8.02 -24.81 -10.78
N ILE A 349 7.75 -24.00 -11.80
CA ILE A 349 8.51 -22.79 -12.10
C ILE A 349 8.33 -21.75 -11.00
N GLY A 350 7.11 -21.59 -10.50
CA GLY A 350 6.73 -20.69 -9.42
C GLY A 350 7.41 -21.06 -8.11
N LEU A 351 7.45 -22.35 -7.74
CA LEU A 351 8.17 -22.80 -6.54
C LEU A 351 9.69 -22.62 -6.66
N VAL A 352 10.29 -22.97 -7.80
CA VAL A 352 11.73 -22.75 -8.04
C VAL A 352 12.07 -21.26 -7.99
N SER A 353 11.26 -20.42 -8.64
CA SER A 353 11.40 -18.96 -8.62
C SER A 353 11.26 -18.41 -7.20
N TRP A 354 10.28 -18.88 -6.45
CA TRP A 354 10.02 -18.44 -5.08
C TRP A 354 11.21 -18.78 -4.17
N VAL A 355 11.74 -20.00 -4.22
CA VAL A 355 12.89 -20.43 -3.41
C VAL A 355 14.13 -19.61 -3.78
N THR A 356 14.37 -19.41 -5.08
CA THR A 356 15.50 -18.62 -5.57
C THR A 356 15.39 -17.17 -5.09
N LEU A 357 14.22 -16.55 -5.22
CA LEU A 357 13.95 -15.19 -4.73
C LEU A 357 14.07 -15.10 -3.21
N ALA A 358 13.58 -16.09 -2.47
CA ALA A 358 13.67 -16.11 -1.01
C ALA A 358 15.14 -16.06 -0.56
N ILE A 359 16.02 -16.83 -1.18
CA ILE A 359 17.46 -16.83 -0.88
C ILE A 359 18.09 -15.48 -1.21
N ILE A 360 17.84 -14.96 -2.42
CA ILE A 360 18.39 -13.67 -2.85
C ILE A 360 17.92 -12.56 -1.91
N CYS A 361 16.61 -12.44 -1.69
CA CYS A 361 16.05 -11.42 -0.82
C CYS A 361 16.53 -11.55 0.62
N LEU A 362 16.73 -12.77 1.13
CA LEU A 362 17.28 -13.01 2.46
C LEU A 362 18.70 -12.44 2.60
N VAL A 363 19.57 -12.71 1.63
CA VAL A 363 20.94 -12.18 1.63
C VAL A 363 20.96 -10.68 1.43
N PHE A 364 20.28 -10.19 0.38
CA PHE A 364 20.28 -8.76 0.06
C PHE A 364 19.55 -7.94 1.13
N GLY A 365 18.48 -8.47 1.71
CA GLY A 365 17.77 -7.83 2.81
C GLY A 365 18.65 -7.68 4.04
N PHE A 366 19.44 -8.71 4.38
CA PHE A 366 20.44 -8.63 5.44
C PHE A 366 21.51 -7.57 5.10
N TYR A 367 22.10 -7.64 3.91
CA TYR A 367 23.10 -6.67 3.44
C TYR A 367 22.60 -5.22 3.50
N TRP A 368 21.44 -4.93 2.88
CA TRP A 368 20.87 -3.59 2.86
C TRP A 368 20.48 -3.07 4.23
N SER A 369 20.06 -3.97 5.14
CA SER A 369 19.78 -3.59 6.52
C SER A 369 21.03 -3.11 7.27
N MET A 370 22.24 -3.50 6.83
CA MET A 370 23.51 -3.07 7.40
C MET A 370 24.12 -1.87 6.68
N VAL A 371 24.07 -1.81 5.34
CA VAL A 371 24.76 -0.74 4.59
C VAL A 371 24.00 0.58 4.62
N LYS A 372 22.66 0.55 4.55
CA LYS A 372 21.81 1.77 4.60
C LYS A 372 20.62 1.56 5.52
N PRO A 373 20.84 1.32 6.83
CA PRO A 373 19.75 1.27 7.80
C PRO A 373 19.05 2.63 7.83
N LYS A 374 17.72 2.61 7.94
CA LYS A 374 16.92 3.82 8.12
C LYS A 374 16.23 3.76 9.47
N LEU A 375 16.43 4.76 10.32
CA LEU A 375 15.75 4.82 11.60
C LEU A 375 14.23 4.92 11.44
N ILE A 376 13.50 3.92 11.96
CA ILE A 376 12.04 3.91 11.92
C ILE A 376 11.49 4.43 13.24
N LEU A 377 11.32 5.74 13.34
CA LEU A 377 10.75 6.38 14.55
C LEU A 377 9.24 6.14 14.65
N LYS A 378 8.54 6.27 13.53
CA LYS A 378 7.09 6.09 13.45
C LYS A 378 6.80 4.71 12.88
N THR A 379 5.73 4.08 13.38
CA THR A 379 5.17 2.85 12.79
C THR A 379 5.07 2.94 11.28
N ILE A 380 4.78 4.14 10.80
CA ILE A 380 4.60 4.48 9.42
C ILE A 380 5.29 5.83 9.18
N SER A 381 6.21 5.85 8.21
CA SER A 381 6.86 7.06 7.72
C SER A 381 6.40 7.35 6.28
N THR A 382 6.21 8.64 5.97
CA THR A 382 5.95 9.11 4.58
C THR A 382 7.19 8.98 3.69
N LYS A 383 8.38 8.92 4.29
CA LYS A 383 9.61 8.50 3.63
C LYS A 383 9.67 6.99 3.71
N GLY A 384 9.81 6.30 2.57
CA GLY A 384 9.83 4.84 2.52
C GLY A 384 10.73 4.22 3.60
N ASN A 385 10.21 3.21 4.29
CA ASN A 385 10.84 2.57 5.45
C ASN A 385 12.10 1.76 5.08
N THR A 386 12.32 1.52 3.78
CA THR A 386 13.43 0.73 3.24
C THR A 386 14.20 1.55 2.21
N TYR A 387 15.41 1.09 1.87
CA TYR A 387 16.24 1.76 0.87
C TYR A 387 15.67 1.53 -0.53
N ILE A 388 15.54 2.59 -1.34
CA ILE A 388 14.81 2.52 -2.61
C ILE A 388 15.47 1.55 -3.60
N TRP A 389 16.80 1.54 -3.65
CA TRP A 389 17.55 0.63 -4.53
C TRP A 389 17.44 -0.83 -4.10
N SER A 390 17.29 -1.10 -2.80
CA SER A 390 17.03 -2.45 -2.31
C SER A 390 15.70 -2.99 -2.87
N ASN A 391 14.66 -2.14 -2.88
CA ASN A 391 13.36 -2.51 -3.42
C ASN A 391 13.38 -2.62 -4.95
N LEU A 392 14.03 -1.69 -5.65
CA LEU A 392 14.19 -1.74 -7.11
C LEU A 392 14.96 -2.98 -7.54
N LEU A 393 16.04 -3.33 -6.83
CA LEU A 393 16.82 -4.52 -7.12
C LEU A 393 16.01 -5.81 -6.87
N SER A 394 15.21 -5.83 -5.79
CA SER A 394 14.30 -6.95 -5.52
C SER A 394 13.26 -7.10 -6.64
N MET A 395 12.68 -5.99 -7.12
CA MET A 395 11.75 -6.00 -8.26
C MET A 395 12.43 -6.46 -9.55
N LEU A 396 13.68 -6.05 -9.80
CA LEU A 396 14.47 -6.49 -10.94
C LEU A 396 14.70 -8.02 -10.90
N PHE A 397 15.01 -8.59 -9.74
CA PHE A 397 15.15 -10.04 -9.59
C PHE A 397 13.84 -10.79 -9.86
N VAL A 398 12.69 -10.25 -9.43
CA VAL A 398 11.39 -10.83 -9.79
C VAL A 398 11.20 -10.80 -11.29
N MET A 399 11.49 -9.69 -11.95
CA MET A 399 11.32 -9.54 -13.40
C MET A 399 12.20 -10.51 -14.20
N LEU A 400 13.46 -10.67 -13.78
CA LEU A 400 14.38 -11.59 -14.45
C LEU A 400 13.98 -13.06 -14.25
N LEU A 401 13.53 -13.44 -13.04
CA LEU A 401 13.06 -14.81 -12.77
C LEU A 401 11.69 -15.09 -13.38
N TYR A 402 10.82 -14.09 -13.47
CA TYR A 402 9.59 -14.18 -14.27
C TYR A 402 9.89 -14.49 -15.73
N GLY A 403 11.01 -13.96 -16.26
CA GLY A 403 11.52 -14.28 -17.58
C GLY A 403 11.68 -15.78 -17.87
N MET A 404 11.88 -16.62 -16.84
CA MET A 404 11.99 -18.08 -17.00
C MET A 404 10.73 -18.74 -17.57
N LEU A 405 9.58 -18.07 -17.51
CA LEU A 405 8.35 -18.54 -18.17
C LEU A 405 8.45 -18.50 -19.70
N PHE A 406 9.24 -17.57 -20.25
CA PHE A 406 9.34 -17.38 -21.70
C PHE A 406 10.48 -18.15 -22.34
N THR A 407 11.59 -18.34 -21.62
CA THR A 407 12.79 -18.96 -22.22
C THR A 407 13.57 -19.85 -21.26
N LYS A 408 13.92 -21.05 -21.73
CA LYS A 408 14.64 -22.07 -20.95
C LYS A 408 16.07 -21.66 -20.57
N TRP A 409 16.71 -20.78 -21.33
CA TRP A 409 18.09 -20.35 -21.03
C TRP A 409 18.15 -19.54 -19.73
N LEU A 410 17.07 -18.82 -19.37
CA LEU A 410 17.00 -18.02 -18.14
C LEU A 410 17.03 -18.87 -16.86
N TYR A 411 16.85 -20.19 -16.94
CA TYR A 411 17.06 -21.08 -15.81
C TYR A 411 18.52 -21.07 -15.32
N TRP A 412 19.48 -20.75 -16.20
CA TRP A 412 20.88 -20.54 -15.81
C TRP A 412 21.07 -19.34 -14.89
N LEU A 413 20.09 -18.43 -14.78
CA LEU A 413 20.16 -17.36 -13.79
C LEU A 413 20.04 -17.88 -12.36
N VAL A 414 19.38 -19.02 -12.12
CA VAL A 414 19.25 -19.60 -10.77
C VAL A 414 20.61 -19.85 -10.11
N PRO A 415 21.53 -20.66 -10.70
CA PRO A 415 22.85 -20.86 -10.10
C PRO A 415 23.67 -19.56 -10.03
N VAL A 416 23.55 -18.66 -11.02
CA VAL A 416 24.21 -17.34 -10.97
C VAL A 416 23.75 -16.54 -9.76
N TYR A 417 22.44 -16.50 -9.50
CA TYR A 417 21.88 -15.81 -8.33
C TYR A 417 22.34 -16.41 -7.02
N LEU A 418 22.44 -17.74 -6.93
CA LEU A 418 22.93 -18.41 -5.73
C LEU A 418 24.40 -18.07 -5.48
N VAL A 419 25.24 -18.03 -6.52
CA VAL A 419 26.65 -17.62 -6.42
C VAL A 419 26.75 -16.15 -5.99
N VAL A 420 26.01 -15.25 -6.64
CA VAL A 420 25.99 -13.82 -6.27
C VAL A 420 25.51 -13.63 -4.84
N SER A 421 24.48 -14.35 -4.41
CA SER A 421 23.99 -14.33 -3.04
C SER A 421 25.06 -14.84 -2.06
N GLY A 422 25.77 -15.91 -2.40
CA GLY A 422 26.91 -16.39 -1.59
C GLY A 422 28.01 -15.34 -1.43
N LEU A 423 28.38 -14.66 -2.53
CA LEU A 423 29.39 -13.60 -2.53
C LEU A 423 28.96 -12.38 -1.71
N VAL A 424 27.72 -11.92 -1.89
CA VAL A 424 27.17 -10.79 -1.11
C VAL A 424 27.09 -11.14 0.37
N PHE A 425 26.68 -12.37 0.70
CA PHE A 425 26.62 -12.82 2.09
C PHE A 425 28.01 -12.87 2.74
N TYR A 426 29.00 -13.38 2.02
CA TYR A 426 30.40 -13.38 2.46
C TYR A 426 30.94 -11.96 2.66
N TYR A 427 30.67 -11.07 1.70
CA TYR A 427 31.07 -9.68 1.75
C TYR A 427 30.44 -8.93 2.92
N ALA A 428 29.13 -9.11 3.12
CA ALA A 428 28.37 -8.53 4.23
C ALA A 428 28.96 -8.94 5.60
N LYS A 429 29.41 -10.20 5.73
CA LYS A 429 30.09 -10.68 6.94
C LYS A 429 31.45 -10.01 7.14
N LYS A 430 32.23 -9.89 6.08
CA LYS A 430 33.59 -9.32 6.11
C LYS A 430 33.59 -7.82 6.41
N GLU A 431 32.67 -7.07 5.82
CA GLU A 431 32.59 -5.60 5.99
C GLU A 431 31.92 -5.15 7.27
N TYR A 432 31.16 -6.02 7.95
CA TYR A 432 30.43 -5.64 9.16
C TYR A 432 31.24 -4.81 10.19
N PRO A 433 32.51 -5.16 10.51
CA PRO A 433 33.31 -4.39 11.45
C PRO A 433 33.50 -2.91 11.06
N GLU A 434 33.61 -2.64 9.75
CA GLU A 434 33.78 -1.29 9.20
C GLU A 434 32.44 -0.54 9.21
N LEU A 435 31.36 -1.22 8.78
CA LEU A 435 30.01 -0.67 8.73
C LEU A 435 29.43 -0.36 10.12
N ARG A 436 29.94 -0.96 11.20
CA ARG A 436 29.46 -0.77 12.57
C ARG A 436 29.32 0.69 12.96
N LYS A 437 30.30 1.53 12.60
CA LYS A 437 30.30 2.96 12.90
C LYS A 437 29.20 3.70 12.13
N GLU A 438 29.04 3.38 10.85
CA GLU A 438 28.01 3.98 9.99
C GLU A 438 26.61 3.61 10.46
N ILE A 439 26.38 2.32 10.78
CA ILE A 439 25.10 1.83 11.31
C ILE A 439 24.75 2.58 12.61
N PHE A 440 25.73 2.73 13.51
CA PHE A 440 25.51 3.47 14.75
C PHE A 440 25.11 4.93 14.47
N GLN A 441 25.81 5.60 13.56
CA GLN A 441 25.49 6.99 13.21
C GLN A 441 24.08 7.09 12.61
N GLU A 442 23.71 6.25 11.65
CA GLU A 442 22.39 6.31 11.00
C GLU A 442 21.22 5.96 11.96
N LEU A 443 21.44 5.07 12.93
CA LEU A 443 20.39 4.63 13.86
C LEU A 443 20.22 5.51 15.12
N PHE A 444 21.26 6.26 15.49
CA PHE A 444 21.32 7.00 16.76
C PHE A 444 21.65 8.49 16.63
N LYS A 445 21.88 9.02 15.43
CA LYS A 445 22.00 10.46 15.21
C LYS A 445 20.61 11.11 15.32
N GLU A 446 20.43 11.94 16.35
CA GLU A 446 19.21 12.73 16.59
C GLU A 446 19.19 14.00 15.74
#